data_AF-A0A7D9JP58-F1
#
_entry.id   AF-A0A7D9JP58-F1
#
_cell.length_a   1.000
_cell.length_b   1.000
_cell.length_c   1.000
_cell.angle_alpha   90.00
_cell.angle_beta   90.00
_cell.angle_gamma   90.00
#
_symmetry.space_group_name_H-M   'P 1'
#
loop_
_entity.id
_entity.type
_entity.pdbx_description
1 polymer ?
#
loop_
_entity_poly.entity_id
_entity_poly.type
_entity_poly.pdbx_seq_one_letter_code
_entity_poly.pdbx_strand_id
1 'polypeptide(L)'
;MPNAKFFSKLDATQGYWQVQLDDESATKCTFNTPFGRYRFHRLPFGISPAPEVFQRIMSHFFYGNEGIEVIVDDLLIWGETREQHDERLKHALERACEAGVKLSKDKCEIGLQQ
;
A
#
# COMPACT_ATOMS: atom_id res chain seq x y z
N MET A 1 12.43 13.12 9.74
CA MET A 1 13.50 12.11 9.64
C MET A 1 14.85 12.83 9.66
N PRO A 2 15.30 13.38 10.80
CA PRO A 2 16.63 13.97 10.87
C PRO A 2 17.68 12.86 10.67
N ASN A 3 18.67 13.08 9.80
CA ASN A 3 19.79 12.17 9.46
C ASN A 3 19.53 11.01 8.49
N ALA A 4 18.31 10.82 7.99
CA ALA A 4 18.06 9.81 6.94
C ALA A 4 18.80 10.18 5.65
N LYS A 5 19.57 9.23 5.09
CA LYS A 5 20.39 9.42 3.88
C LYS A 5 19.99 8.51 2.74
N PHE A 6 19.36 7.38 3.06
CA PHE A 6 18.91 6.38 2.09
C PHE A 6 17.39 6.23 2.19
N PHE A 7 16.74 6.23 1.04
CA PHE A 7 15.30 6.15 0.93
C PHE A 7 14.89 5.12 -0.13
N SER A 8 13.81 4.39 0.14
CA SER A 8 13.09 3.64 -0.87
C SER A 8 11.62 3.98 -0.81
N LYS A 9 11.01 4.10 -1.98
CA LYS A 9 9.59 4.30 -2.17
C LYS A 9 9.03 3.05 -2.84
N LEU A 10 8.11 2.35 -2.19
CA LEU A 10 7.43 1.18 -2.76
C LEU A 10 5.98 1.54 -3.05
N ASP A 11 5.54 1.33 -4.29
CA ASP A 11 4.18 1.60 -4.77
C ASP A 11 3.37 0.30 -4.82
N ALA A 12 2.18 0.29 -4.23
CA ALA A 12 1.27 -0.85 -4.30
C ALA A 12 0.53 -0.89 -5.64
N THR A 13 0.70 -1.99 -6.40
CA THR A 13 0.07 -2.14 -7.73
C THR A 13 -1.45 -2.18 -7.61
N GLN A 14 -2.14 -1.16 -8.12
CA GLN A 14 -3.62 -1.12 -8.07
C GLN A 14 -4.13 -1.38 -6.64
N GLY A 15 -3.52 -0.72 -5.64
CA GLY A 15 -3.66 -1.01 -4.21
C GLY A 15 -5.11 -1.21 -3.75
N TYR A 16 -6.06 -0.38 -4.19
CA TYR A 16 -7.47 -0.51 -3.81
C TYR A 16 -8.06 -1.86 -4.24
N TRP A 17 -7.74 -2.34 -5.44
CA TRP A 17 -8.18 -3.65 -5.90
C TRP A 17 -7.51 -4.83 -5.19
N GLN A 18 -6.62 -4.60 -4.23
CA GLN A 18 -6.12 -5.66 -3.36
C GLN A 18 -7.03 -5.87 -2.13
N VAL A 19 -7.79 -4.84 -1.75
CA VAL A 19 -8.71 -4.87 -0.60
C VAL A 19 -10.03 -5.52 -1.00
N GLN A 20 -10.41 -6.59 -0.30
CA GLN A 20 -11.72 -7.23 -0.47
C GLN A 20 -12.80 -6.47 0.28
N LEU A 21 -13.98 -6.35 -0.33
CA LEU A 21 -15.16 -5.80 0.32
C LEU A 21 -15.98 -6.93 0.95
N ASP A 22 -16.57 -6.64 2.12
CA ASP A 22 -17.65 -7.46 2.64
C ASP A 22 -18.91 -7.35 1.77
N ASP A 23 -19.85 -8.29 1.93
CA ASP A 23 -21.05 -8.35 1.09
C ASP A 23 -21.96 -7.11 1.18
N GLU A 24 -22.02 -6.46 2.35
CA GLU A 24 -22.82 -5.26 2.54
C GLU A 24 -22.20 -4.08 1.79
N SER A 25 -20.90 -3.88 1.96
CA SER A 25 -20.13 -2.84 1.25
C SER A 25 -20.11 -3.08 -0.27
N ALA A 26 -19.96 -4.32 -0.71
CA ALA A 26 -20.03 -4.71 -2.11
C ALA A 26 -21.39 -4.32 -2.72
N THR A 27 -22.48 -4.59 -2.00
CA THR A 27 -23.84 -4.24 -2.44
C THR A 27 -24.02 -2.73 -2.58
N LYS A 28 -23.43 -1.92 -1.69
CA LYS A 28 -23.41 -0.45 -1.82
C LYS A 28 -22.58 0.03 -3.02
N CYS A 29 -21.56 -0.74 -3.42
CA CYS A 29 -20.75 -0.50 -4.60
C CYS A 29 -21.35 -1.11 -5.88
N THR A 30 -22.68 -1.16 -6.00
CA THR A 30 -23.36 -1.62 -7.21
C THR A 30 -23.40 -0.53 -8.27
N PHE A 31 -23.06 -0.87 -9.51
CA PHE A 31 -23.14 0.00 -10.66
C PHE A 31 -24.03 -0.62 -11.75
N ASN A 32 -24.62 0.25 -12.58
CA ASN A 32 -25.50 -0.16 -13.66
C ASN A 32 -24.78 -0.11 -15.01
N THR A 33 -25.03 -1.11 -15.85
CA THR A 33 -24.58 -1.17 -17.23
C THR A 33 -25.79 -1.40 -18.15
N PRO A 34 -25.67 -1.20 -19.48
CA PRO A 34 -26.72 -1.59 -20.42
C PRO A 34 -27.11 -3.08 -20.36
N PHE A 35 -26.24 -3.93 -19.79
CA PHE A 35 -26.42 -5.39 -19.73
C PHE A 35 -26.89 -5.88 -18.35
N GLY A 36 -27.08 -4.98 -17.38
CA GLY A 36 -27.51 -5.33 -16.03
C GLY A 36 -26.73 -4.61 -14.93
N ARG A 37 -27.00 -5.02 -13.69
CA ARG A 37 -26.36 -4.49 -12.48
C ARG A 37 -25.24 -5.40 -12.03
N TYR A 38 -24.10 -4.81 -11.71
CA TYR A 38 -22.91 -5.49 -11.22
C TYR A 38 -22.45 -4.82 -9.94
N ARG A 39 -21.75 -5.56 -9.09
CA ARG A 39 -21.19 -5.03 -7.84
C ARG A 39 -19.70 -5.29 -7.78
N PHE A 40 -18.97 -4.36 -7.18
CA PHE A 40 -17.55 -4.55 -6.91
C PHE A 40 -17.36 -5.51 -5.73
N HIS A 41 -16.49 -6.51 -5.89
CA HIS A 41 -16.04 -7.39 -4.80
C HIS A 41 -14.78 -6.88 -4.10
N ARG A 42 -14.16 -5.84 -4.66
CA ARG A 42 -12.94 -5.22 -4.17
C ARG A 42 -13.09 -3.72 -4.16
N LEU A 43 -12.33 -3.03 -3.31
CA LEU A 43 -12.48 -1.59 -3.10
C LEU A 43 -12.35 -0.83 -4.43
N PRO A 44 -13.41 -0.19 -4.95
CA PRO A 44 -13.36 0.49 -6.24
C PRO A 44 -12.66 1.84 -6.14
N PHE A 45 -12.14 2.30 -7.28
CA PHE A 45 -11.73 3.69 -7.44
C PHE A 45 -12.96 4.62 -7.51
N GLY A 46 -12.79 5.87 -7.09
CA GLY A 46 -13.81 6.91 -7.23
C GLY A 46 -14.81 7.00 -6.08
N ILE A 47 -14.70 6.15 -5.04
CA ILE A 47 -15.47 6.32 -3.81
C ILE A 47 -14.65 7.09 -2.77
N SER A 48 -15.28 8.05 -2.09
CA SER A 48 -14.62 8.92 -1.10
C SER A 48 -13.84 8.18 0.00
N PRO A 49 -14.33 7.05 0.57
CA PRO A 49 -13.61 6.40 1.67
C PRO A 49 -12.45 5.51 1.21
N ALA A 50 -12.26 5.27 -0.10
CA ALA A 50 -11.26 4.31 -0.56
C ALA A 50 -9.82 4.62 -0.10
N PRO A 51 -9.30 5.87 -0.19
CA PRO A 51 -7.96 6.18 0.27
C PRO A 51 -7.79 5.98 1.79
N GLU A 52 -8.79 6.36 2.58
CA GLU A 52 -8.76 6.22 4.04
C GLU A 52 -8.77 4.75 4.47
N VAL A 53 -9.62 3.94 3.84
CA VAL A 53 -9.69 2.50 4.09
C VAL A 53 -8.37 1.84 3.72
N PHE A 54 -7.80 2.18 2.57
CA PHE A 54 -6.51 1.65 2.13
C PHE A 54 -5.39 2.04 3.10
N GLN A 55 -5.28 3.33 3.44
CA GLN A 55 -4.32 3.84 4.43
C GLN A 55 -4.44 3.09 5.76
N ARG A 56 -5.66 2.90 6.28
CA ARG A 56 -5.88 2.21 7.56
C ARG A 56 -5.39 0.76 7.51
N ILE A 57 -5.66 0.04 6.42
CA ILE A 57 -5.24 -1.36 6.24
C ILE A 57 -3.72 -1.44 6.15
N MET A 58 -3.10 -0.61 5.31
CA MET A 58 -1.66 -0.58 5.12
C MET A 58 -0.94 -0.18 6.42
N SER A 59 -1.38 0.88 7.09
CA SER A 59 -0.84 1.28 8.39
C SER A 59 -0.94 0.18 9.44
N HIS A 60 -2.00 -0.64 9.43
CA HIS A 60 -2.11 -1.78 10.34
C HIS A 60 -1.05 -2.85 10.07
N PHE A 61 -0.78 -3.18 8.81
CA PHE A 61 0.24 -4.17 8.46
C PHE A 61 1.67 -3.71 8.78
N PHE A 62 1.94 -2.41 8.62
CA PHE A 62 3.27 -1.84 8.84
C PHE A 62 3.42 -1.18 10.22
N TYR A 63 2.41 -1.24 11.08
CA TYR A 63 2.46 -0.68 12.43
C TYR A 63 3.62 -1.27 13.25
N GLY A 64 4.35 -0.41 13.94
CA GLY A 64 5.44 -0.81 14.84
C GLY A 64 6.77 -1.11 14.13
N ASN A 65 6.86 -0.93 12.81
CA ASN A 65 8.11 -1.13 12.08
C ASN A 65 8.89 0.18 11.98
N GLU A 66 10.00 0.27 12.70
CA GLU A 66 10.84 1.46 12.67
C GLU A 66 11.45 1.70 11.29
N GLY A 67 11.36 2.95 10.81
CA GLY A 67 11.91 3.33 9.52
C GLY A 67 11.06 2.95 8.31
N ILE A 68 9.81 2.52 8.54
CA ILE A 68 8.79 2.30 7.51
C ILE A 68 7.60 3.22 7.80
N GLU A 69 7.25 4.07 6.85
CA GLU A 69 6.11 4.96 6.92
C GLU A 69 5.14 4.68 5.77
N VAL A 70 3.86 4.59 6.08
CA VAL A 70 2.81 4.42 5.07
C VAL A 70 2.20 5.78 4.76
N ILE A 71 2.40 6.25 3.53
CA ILE A 71 1.91 7.53 3.04
C ILE A 71 0.94 7.27 1.89
N VAL A 72 -0.34 7.14 2.23
CA VAL A 72 -1.43 6.88 1.29
C VAL A 72 -1.17 5.59 0.50
N ASP A 73 -0.77 5.70 -0.76
CA ASP A 73 -0.55 4.57 -1.68
C ASP A 73 0.91 4.09 -1.67
N ASP A 74 1.80 4.83 -0.99
CA ASP A 74 3.24 4.63 -0.99
C ASP A 74 3.76 4.14 0.37
N LEU A 75 4.64 3.14 0.35
CA LEU A 75 5.52 2.84 1.49
C LEU A 75 6.84 3.58 1.33
N LEU A 76 7.14 4.41 2.32
CA LEU A 76 8.42 5.08 2.42
C LEU A 76 9.29 4.36 3.45
N ILE A 77 10.46 3.91 3.02
CA ILE A 77 11.47 3.27 3.86
C ILE A 77 12.68 4.17 3.91
N TRP A 78 13.26 4.34 5.09
CA TRP A 78 14.43 5.20 5.27
C TRP A 78 15.46 4.62 6.23
N GLY A 79 16.72 5.01 6.04
CA GLY A 79 17.83 4.66 6.92
C GLY A 79 18.93 5.72 6.92
N GLU A 80 19.66 5.79 8.03
CA GLU A 80 20.84 6.67 8.17
C GLU A 80 22.07 6.09 7.47
N THR A 81 22.17 4.75 7.42
CA THR A 81 23.19 4.00 6.68
C THR A 81 22.56 3.09 5.62
N ARG A 82 23.36 2.65 4.66
CA ARG A 82 22.94 1.73 3.59
C ARG A 82 22.47 0.40 4.20
N GLU A 83 23.21 -0.11 5.17
CA GLU A 83 22.98 -1.39 5.81
C GLU A 83 21.65 -1.39 6.58
N GLN A 84 21.40 -0.32 7.37
CA GLN A 84 20.14 -0.16 8.10
C GLN A 84 18.96 -0.04 7.14
N HIS A 85 19.11 0.73 6.07
CA HIS A 85 18.08 0.87 5.04
C HIS A 85 17.77 -0.48 4.37
N ASP A 86 18.79 -1.24 3.97
CA ASP A 86 18.61 -2.49 3.26
C ASP A 86 17.98 -3.58 4.16
N GLU A 87 18.31 -3.60 5.45
CA GLU A 87 17.63 -4.45 6.44
C GLU A 87 16.14 -4.09 6.57
N ARG A 88 15.83 -2.80 6.73
CA ARG A 88 14.44 -2.32 6.81
C ARG A 88 13.65 -2.58 5.53
N LEU A 89 14.28 -2.40 4.37
CA LEU A 89 13.68 -2.69 3.06
C LEU A 89 13.34 -4.18 2.94
N LYS A 90 14.27 -5.06 3.32
CA LYS A 90 14.01 -6.50 3.31
C LYS A 90 12.83 -6.85 4.23
N HIS A 91 12.80 -6.31 5.43
CA HIS A 91 11.70 -6.51 6.38
C HIS A 91 10.36 -5.99 5.82
N ALA A 92 10.37 -4.83 5.16
CA ALA A 92 9.17 -4.26 4.52
C ALA A 92 8.62 -5.18 3.43
N LEU A 93 9.51 -5.74 2.59
CA LEU A 93 9.12 -6.67 1.51
C LEU A 93 8.57 -7.99 2.05
N GLU A 94 9.16 -8.52 3.12
CA GLU A 94 8.66 -9.73 3.81
C GLU A 94 7.25 -9.49 4.36
N ARG A 95 7.02 -8.37 5.07
CA ARG A 95 5.70 -7.98 5.58
C ARG A 95 4.68 -7.75 4.47
N ALA A 96 5.08 -7.12 3.37
CA ALA A 96 4.22 -6.95 2.19
C ALA A 96 3.80 -8.31 1.62
N CYS A 97 4.73 -9.27 1.56
CA CYS A 97 4.45 -10.62 1.09
C CYS A 97 3.48 -11.37 2.01
N GLU A 98 3.67 -11.29 3.34
CA GLU A 98 2.77 -11.89 4.34
C GLU A 98 1.35 -11.32 4.28
N ALA A 99 1.25 -10.00 4.07
CA ALA A 99 -0.03 -9.31 3.91
C ALA A 99 -0.68 -9.55 2.53
N GLY A 100 0.01 -10.21 1.60
CA GLY A 100 -0.44 -10.43 0.23
C GLY A 100 -0.48 -9.15 -0.62
N VAL A 101 0.25 -8.11 -0.21
CA VAL A 101 0.34 -6.84 -0.93
C VAL A 101 1.26 -6.99 -2.14
N LYS A 102 0.76 -6.65 -3.32
CA LYS A 102 1.52 -6.64 -4.56
C LYS A 102 2.11 -5.27 -4.84
N LEU A 103 3.41 -5.21 -5.09
CA LEU A 103 4.16 -3.98 -5.38
C LEU A 103 4.46 -3.84 -6.87
N SER A 104 4.45 -2.60 -7.36
CA SER A 104 4.70 -2.27 -8.77
C SER A 104 6.19 -2.11 -9.02
N LYS A 105 6.82 -3.09 -9.68
CA LYS A 105 8.26 -3.06 -9.95
C LYS A 105 8.71 -1.80 -10.69
N ASP A 106 7.91 -1.31 -11.64
CA ASP A 106 8.24 -0.15 -12.48
C ASP A 106 8.05 1.19 -11.76
N LYS A 107 7.30 1.22 -10.66
CA LYS A 107 7.02 2.43 -9.88
C LYS A 107 7.75 2.48 -8.54
N CYS A 108 8.39 1.37 -8.13
CA CYS A 108 9.20 1.34 -6.93
C CYS A 108 10.55 1.99 -7.20
N GLU A 109 10.95 2.91 -6.33
CA GLU A 109 12.27 3.54 -6.34
C GLU A 109 13.06 3.01 -5.15
N ILE A 110 14.21 2.36 -5.39
CA ILE A 110 14.93 1.63 -4.34
C ILE A 110 16.32 2.23 -4.14
N GLY A 111 16.65 2.54 -2.88
CA GLY A 111 18.00 2.94 -2.45
C GLY A 111 18.43 4.30 -3.01
N LEU A 112 17.50 5.23 -3.15
CA LEU A 112 17.77 6.63 -3.47
C LEU A 112 18.62 7.24 -2.34
N GLN A 113 19.71 7.89 -2.71
CA GLN A 113 20.58 8.59 -1.76
C GLN A 113 20.32 10.10 -1.87
N GLN A 114 20.14 10.75 -0.72
CA GLN A 114 19.98 12.20 -0.63
C GLN A 114 21.26 12.89 -0.14
#